data_AF-A0A1B4V647-F1
#
_entry.id   AF-A0A1B4V647-F1
#
_cell.length_a   1.000
_cell.length_b   1.000
_cell.length_c   1.000
_cell.angle_alpha   90.00
_cell.angle_beta   90.00
_cell.angle_gamma   90.00
#
_symmetry.space_group_name_H-M   'P 1'
#
loop_
_entity.id
_entity.type
_entity.pdbx_description
1 polymer ?
#
loop_
_entity_poly.entity_id
_entity_poly.type
_entity_poly.pdbx_seq_one_letter_code
_entity_poly.pdbx_strand_id
1 'polypeptide(L)'
;MTRSSIVIAVLGCFLFSALITVSAPSMATTPDGETPANEGVCDVVKGGTPGLYGLCVAYCEAQDLDIVGDKEAPSNKILANYRKKMQAGDPDMPCVKVPCPCWTEAELANISQSGGALSCGSTSTTAIIRNSSPIQFASVDTSLNNCRYTDTSASPRISRRFDGIDPAAAQSCYTQIQQACGALGL
;
A
#
# COMPACT_ATOMS: atom_id res chain seq x y z
N MET A 1 41.72 -53.13 -63.99
CA MET A 1 41.89 -52.11 -65.03
C MET A 1 41.66 -50.75 -64.40
N THR A 2 42.67 -49.90 -64.49
CA THR A 2 42.86 -48.61 -63.82
C THR A 2 42.26 -47.45 -64.61
N ARG A 3 42.11 -46.31 -63.91
CA ARG A 3 41.72 -44.92 -64.33
C ARG A 3 40.34 -44.52 -63.80
N SER A 4 40.09 -43.33 -63.25
CA SER A 4 40.85 -42.08 -63.23
C SER A 4 40.43 -41.21 -62.04
N SER A 5 41.39 -40.41 -61.59
CA SER A 5 41.30 -39.27 -60.68
C SER A 5 40.27 -38.20 -61.12
N ILE A 6 39.83 -37.33 -60.19
CA ILE A 6 39.92 -35.86 -60.31
C ILE A 6 39.53 -35.19 -58.98
N VAL A 7 40.33 -34.19 -58.64
CA VAL A 7 40.36 -33.29 -57.48
C VAL A 7 39.36 -32.13 -57.70
N ILE A 8 38.90 -31.42 -56.64
CA ILE A 8 38.89 -29.94 -56.49
C ILE A 8 37.79 -29.41 -55.52
N ALA A 9 38.29 -28.77 -54.45
CA ALA A 9 37.92 -27.52 -53.77
C ALA A 9 36.55 -27.23 -53.09
N VAL A 10 36.66 -27.04 -51.76
CA VAL A 10 36.31 -25.83 -50.95
C VAL A 10 35.10 -24.97 -51.34
N LEU A 11 34.09 -24.88 -50.45
CA LEU A 11 33.18 -23.73 -50.10
C LEU A 11 31.86 -24.34 -49.56
N GLY A 12 31.19 -23.88 -48.50
CA GLY A 12 31.36 -22.74 -47.63
C GLY A 12 30.47 -22.91 -46.40
N CYS A 13 30.94 -22.32 -45.31
CA CYS A 13 30.28 -22.16 -44.02
C CYS A 13 29.16 -21.09 -44.11
N PHE A 14 28.35 -20.97 -43.05
CA PHE A 14 27.36 -19.93 -42.75
C PHE A 14 25.92 -20.09 -43.26
N LEU A 15 25.00 -20.40 -42.34
CA LEU A 15 23.72 -19.69 -42.14
C LEU A 15 23.00 -20.22 -40.88
N PHE A 16 23.52 -19.87 -39.70
CA PHE A 16 22.73 -19.84 -38.46
C PHE A 16 22.51 -18.36 -38.11
N SER A 17 21.42 -17.79 -38.61
CA SER A 17 20.99 -16.44 -38.25
C SER A 17 20.58 -16.43 -36.78
N ALA A 18 21.46 -15.91 -35.93
CA ALA A 18 21.20 -15.63 -34.53
C ALA A 18 20.17 -14.50 -34.42
N LEU A 19 18.94 -14.84 -34.00
CA LEU A 19 17.99 -13.87 -33.47
C LEU A 19 18.49 -13.44 -32.08
N ILE A 20 19.25 -12.34 -32.04
CA ILE A 20 19.57 -11.63 -30.80
C ILE A 20 18.35 -10.77 -30.48
N THR A 21 17.43 -11.30 -29.67
CA THR A 21 16.35 -10.52 -29.05
C THR A 21 16.96 -9.55 -28.05
N VAL A 22 17.09 -8.28 -28.47
CA VAL A 22 17.40 -7.16 -27.59
C VAL A 22 16.17 -6.87 -26.75
N SER A 23 16.12 -7.40 -25.53
CA SER A 23 15.15 -6.98 -24.52
C SER A 23 15.56 -5.61 -23.99
N ALA A 24 15.04 -4.55 -24.60
CA ALA A 24 15.21 -3.19 -24.09
C ALA A 24 14.47 -3.05 -22.74
N PRO A 25 15.08 -2.42 -21.72
CA PRO A 25 14.38 -2.12 -20.48
C PRO A 25 13.28 -1.08 -20.78
N SER A 26 12.03 -1.45 -20.52
CA SER A 26 10.89 -0.53 -20.58
C SER A 26 10.99 0.44 -19.39
N MET A 27 11.49 1.64 -19.65
CA MET A 27 11.44 2.77 -18.73
C MET A 27 10.07 3.45 -18.88
N ALA A 28 9.13 3.17 -17.99
CA ALA A 28 7.88 3.92 -17.91
C ALA A 28 8.16 5.26 -17.23
N THR A 29 7.99 6.36 -17.96
CA THR A 29 8.12 7.74 -17.46
C THR A 29 6.73 8.36 -17.36
N THR A 30 6.42 9.03 -16.25
CA THR A 30 5.19 9.83 -16.10
C THR A 30 5.40 11.24 -16.68
N PRO A 31 4.33 12.01 -16.96
CA PRO A 31 4.41 13.38 -17.45
C PRO A 31 5.22 14.33 -16.55
N ASP A 32 5.36 13.99 -15.26
CA ASP A 32 6.00 14.84 -14.26
C ASP A 32 7.48 14.50 -14.07
N GLY A 33 7.98 13.46 -14.74
CA GLY A 33 9.38 13.02 -14.65
C GLY A 33 9.72 12.23 -13.38
N GLU A 34 8.77 12.11 -12.45
CA GLU A 34 8.88 11.26 -11.27
C GLU A 34 8.26 9.90 -11.57
N THR A 35 8.81 8.80 -11.04
CA THR A 35 8.07 7.54 -11.15
C THR A 35 6.82 7.67 -10.27
N PRO A 36 5.66 7.12 -10.64
CA PRO A 36 4.44 7.26 -9.84
C PRO A 36 4.56 6.58 -8.46
N ALA A 37 5.67 5.88 -8.22
CA ALA A 37 5.93 5.27 -6.95
C ALA A 37 6.00 6.35 -5.88
N ASN A 38 5.31 6.12 -4.77
CA ASN A 38 5.56 6.81 -3.52
C ASN A 38 7.01 6.48 -3.09
N GLU A 39 8.02 7.14 -3.73
CA GLU A 39 9.38 6.63 -3.94
C GLU A 39 10.14 6.33 -2.63
N GLY A 40 9.67 6.90 -1.51
CA GLY A 40 10.25 6.73 -0.19
C GLY A 40 9.57 5.72 0.74
N VAL A 41 8.36 5.23 0.43
CA VAL A 41 7.61 4.40 1.41
C VAL A 41 8.32 3.09 1.72
N CYS A 42 8.93 2.48 0.71
CA CYS A 42 9.69 1.24 0.87
C CYS A 42 11.18 1.47 1.22
N ASP A 43 11.65 2.70 1.40
CA ASP A 43 13.06 2.94 1.71
C ASP A 43 13.46 2.39 3.09
N VAL A 44 12.50 2.24 4.01
CA VAL A 44 12.74 1.61 5.32
C VAL A 44 13.17 0.14 5.23
N VAL A 45 12.83 -0.56 4.15
CA VAL A 45 13.25 -1.95 3.90
C VAL A 45 14.45 -2.03 2.94
N LYS A 46 14.98 -0.89 2.49
CA LYS A 46 16.10 -0.80 1.57
C LYS A 46 17.39 -1.09 2.33
N GLY A 47 17.99 -2.25 2.04
CA GLY A 47 19.16 -2.76 2.78
C GLY A 47 18.84 -3.84 3.81
N GLY A 48 17.55 -4.18 4.01
CA GLY A 48 17.14 -5.35 4.77
C GLY A 48 17.30 -6.67 3.99
N THR A 49 16.49 -7.68 4.34
CA THR A 49 16.56 -8.99 3.68
C THR A 49 16.39 -8.90 2.14
N PRO A 50 17.28 -9.54 1.35
CA PRO A 50 17.21 -9.51 -0.11
C PRO A 50 15.84 -9.91 -0.68
N GLY A 51 15.25 -8.98 -1.43
CA GLY A 51 13.95 -9.11 -2.07
C GLY A 51 12.76 -8.53 -1.29
N LEU A 52 12.91 -8.12 -0.03
CA LEU A 52 11.84 -7.43 0.70
C LEU A 52 11.50 -6.08 0.05
N TYR A 53 12.51 -5.31 -0.34
CA TYR A 53 12.30 -4.04 -1.04
C TYR A 53 11.45 -4.21 -2.31
N GLY A 54 11.79 -5.17 -3.18
CA GLY A 54 11.02 -5.42 -4.40
C GLY A 54 9.58 -5.88 -4.14
N LEU A 55 9.36 -6.67 -3.09
CA LEU A 55 8.01 -7.10 -2.69
C LEU A 55 7.19 -5.97 -2.05
N CYS A 56 7.85 -5.09 -1.30
CA CYS A 56 7.25 -3.86 -0.77
C CYS A 56 6.78 -2.99 -1.93
N VAL A 57 7.68 -2.60 -2.84
CA VAL A 57 7.34 -1.77 -4.00
C VAL A 57 6.20 -2.40 -4.79
N ALA A 58 6.31 -3.68 -5.17
CA ALA A 58 5.25 -4.35 -5.93
C ALA A 58 3.87 -4.35 -5.25
N TYR A 59 3.82 -4.45 -3.92
CA TYR A 59 2.56 -4.40 -3.18
C TYR A 59 2.04 -2.96 -3.03
N CYS A 60 2.92 -2.01 -2.75
CA CYS A 60 2.58 -0.60 -2.58
C CYS A 60 2.06 0.01 -3.89
N GLU A 61 2.75 -0.23 -5.01
CA GLU A 61 2.31 0.19 -6.33
C GLU A 61 0.94 -0.41 -6.70
N ALA A 62 0.68 -1.64 -6.27
CA ALA A 62 -0.61 -2.29 -6.52
C ALA A 62 -1.74 -1.74 -5.62
N GLN A 63 -1.41 -1.08 -4.50
CA GLN A 63 -2.38 -0.36 -3.67
C GLN A 63 -2.62 1.07 -4.14
N ASP A 64 -1.60 1.69 -4.76
CA ASP A 64 -1.63 3.08 -5.25
C ASP A 64 -2.38 3.23 -6.59
N LEU A 65 -3.34 2.33 -6.83
CA LEU A 65 -4.22 2.40 -7.99
C LEU A 65 -5.29 3.47 -7.73
N ASP A 66 -4.87 4.72 -7.68
CA ASP A 66 -5.67 5.95 -7.62
C ASP A 66 -6.47 6.21 -8.92
N ILE A 67 -7.09 5.16 -9.48
CA ILE A 67 -8.10 5.30 -10.53
C ILE A 67 -9.37 4.67 -10.04
N VAL A 68 -10.30 5.55 -9.62
CA VAL A 68 -11.75 5.35 -9.49
C VAL A 68 -12.22 4.20 -10.39
N GLY A 69 -12.47 3.04 -9.79
CA GLY A 69 -12.93 1.83 -10.46
C GLY A 69 -12.58 0.59 -9.63
N ASP A 70 -13.50 -0.38 -9.57
CA ASP A 70 -13.44 -1.63 -8.81
C ASP A 70 -12.20 -2.51 -9.11
N LYS A 71 -10.99 -2.04 -8.86
CA LYS A 71 -9.78 -2.87 -8.97
C LYS A 71 -9.66 -3.71 -7.71
N GLU A 72 -9.50 -5.01 -7.91
CA GLU A 72 -9.33 -5.97 -6.83
C GLU A 72 -8.17 -5.54 -5.92
N ALA A 73 -8.39 -5.64 -4.60
CA ALA A 73 -7.35 -5.42 -3.62
C ALA A 73 -6.08 -6.21 -4.00
N PRO A 74 -4.88 -5.64 -3.81
CA PRO A 74 -3.64 -6.27 -4.22
C PRO A 74 -3.56 -7.70 -3.70
N SER A 75 -3.03 -8.58 -4.54
CA SER A 75 -3.03 -10.01 -4.24
C SER A 75 -2.40 -10.25 -2.87
N ASN A 76 -3.18 -10.81 -1.94
CA ASN A 76 -2.72 -11.28 -0.62
C ASN A 76 -1.48 -12.18 -0.70
N LYS A 77 -1.18 -12.74 -1.89
CA LYS A 77 0.02 -13.49 -2.20
C LYS A 77 1.32 -12.67 -2.07
N ILE A 78 1.35 -11.40 -2.46
CA ILE A 78 2.57 -10.56 -2.38
C ILE A 78 2.91 -10.31 -0.92
N LEU A 79 1.91 -9.93 -0.11
CA LEU A 79 2.08 -9.74 1.33
C LEU A 79 2.48 -11.05 2.04
N ALA A 80 1.91 -12.19 1.65
CA ALA A 80 2.32 -13.49 2.17
C ALA A 80 3.78 -13.83 1.83
N ASN A 81 4.21 -13.54 0.59
CA ASN A 81 5.60 -13.75 0.17
C ASN A 81 6.58 -12.81 0.90
N TYR A 82 6.17 -11.58 1.18
CA TYR A 82 6.95 -10.64 1.99
C TYR A 82 7.14 -11.20 3.40
N ARG A 83 6.04 -11.53 4.08
CA ARG A 83 6.07 -12.09 5.45
C ARG A 83 6.86 -13.39 5.54
N LYS A 84 6.79 -14.25 4.53
CA LYS A 84 7.58 -15.48 4.45
C LYS A 84 9.10 -15.23 4.33
N LYS A 85 9.50 -14.10 3.75
CA LYS A 85 10.91 -13.73 3.55
C LYS A 85 11.48 -12.92 4.71
N MET A 86 10.65 -12.36 5.58
CA MET A 86 11.11 -11.60 6.74
C MET A 86 12.01 -12.46 7.64
N GLN A 87 13.07 -11.84 8.12
CA GLN A 87 13.96 -12.32 9.16
C GLN A 87 13.70 -11.56 10.47
N ALA A 88 14.27 -12.05 11.56
CA ALA A 88 14.21 -11.34 12.83
C ALA A 88 14.86 -9.96 12.69
N GLY A 89 14.07 -8.90 12.95
CA GLY A 89 14.51 -7.51 12.84
C GLY A 89 14.09 -6.79 11.55
N ASP A 90 13.56 -7.51 10.54
CA ASP A 90 12.95 -6.84 9.39
C ASP A 90 11.64 -6.13 9.80
N PRO A 91 11.36 -4.90 9.31
CA PRO A 91 10.12 -4.21 9.59
C PRO A 91 8.95 -4.82 8.81
N ASP A 92 7.71 -4.64 9.30
CA ASP A 92 6.52 -5.03 8.53
C ASP A 92 6.34 -4.11 7.31
N MET A 93 5.52 -4.53 6.35
CA MET A 93 5.37 -3.83 5.09
C MET A 93 4.66 -2.46 5.29
N PRO A 94 5.31 -1.34 4.94
CA PRO A 94 4.90 0.01 5.35
C PRO A 94 3.61 0.53 4.70
N CYS A 95 3.27 0.06 3.50
CA CYS A 95 2.06 0.49 2.81
C CYS A 95 0.83 -0.38 3.10
N VAL A 96 0.93 -1.45 3.90
CA VAL A 96 -0.23 -2.26 4.25
C VAL A 96 -1.22 -1.40 5.04
N LYS A 97 -2.37 -1.10 4.43
CA LYS A 97 -3.49 -0.48 5.13
C LYS A 97 -4.06 -1.53 6.09
N VAL A 98 -3.57 -1.56 7.33
CA VAL A 98 -4.21 -2.35 8.39
C VAL A 98 -5.59 -1.72 8.61
N PRO A 99 -6.71 -2.40 8.39
CA PRO A 99 -8.01 -1.79 8.58
C PRO A 99 -8.21 -1.45 10.06
N CYS A 100 -8.70 -0.25 10.34
CA CYS A 100 -9.08 0.14 11.68
C CYS A 100 -10.30 -0.70 12.11
N PRO A 101 -10.26 -1.47 13.21
CA PRO A 101 -11.40 -2.29 13.64
C PRO A 101 -12.55 -1.46 14.23
N CYS A 102 -12.30 -0.18 14.48
CA CYS A 102 -13.16 0.70 15.27
C CYS A 102 -14.27 1.35 14.44
N TRP A 103 -13.98 1.58 13.17
CA TRP A 103 -14.87 2.16 12.17
C TRP A 103 -14.46 1.71 10.77
N THR A 104 -15.43 1.71 9.88
CA THR A 104 -15.23 1.58 8.44
C THR A 104 -14.80 2.92 7.85
N GLU A 105 -14.22 2.90 6.65
CA GLU A 105 -13.86 4.14 5.92
C GLU A 105 -15.08 5.04 5.69
N ALA A 106 -16.24 4.44 5.36
CA ALA A 106 -17.49 5.17 5.17
C ALA A 106 -17.99 5.83 6.46
N GLU A 107 -17.88 5.15 7.60
CA GLU A 107 -18.24 5.71 8.91
C GLU A 107 -17.35 6.91 9.28
N LEU A 108 -16.04 6.84 9.01
CA LEU A 108 -15.14 7.97 9.24
C LEU A 108 -15.42 9.15 8.29
N ALA A 109 -15.64 8.86 7.00
CA ALA A 109 -16.00 9.87 6.00
C ALA A 109 -17.34 10.56 6.32
N ASN A 110 -18.30 9.84 6.91
CA ASN A 110 -19.56 10.43 7.34
C ASN A 110 -19.36 11.49 8.43
N ILE A 111 -18.36 11.37 9.30
CA ILE A 111 -18.06 12.40 10.32
C ILE A 111 -17.70 13.72 9.64
N SER A 112 -16.87 13.69 8.61
CA SER A 112 -16.38 14.89 7.92
C SER A 112 -17.40 15.51 6.96
N GLN A 113 -18.41 14.77 6.52
CA GLN A 113 -19.39 15.22 5.52
C GLN A 113 -20.72 15.71 6.11
N SER A 114 -20.98 15.46 7.39
CA SER A 114 -22.29 15.66 8.02
C SER A 114 -22.65 17.13 8.34
N GLY A 115 -21.89 18.10 7.84
CA GLY A 115 -22.26 19.53 7.77
C GLY A 115 -22.29 20.31 9.10
N GLY A 116 -22.15 19.66 10.25
CA GLY A 116 -22.01 20.32 11.55
C GLY A 116 -20.60 20.87 11.83
N ALA A 117 -20.42 21.52 12.99
CA ALA A 117 -19.11 22.06 13.36
C ALA A 117 -18.15 20.91 13.68
N LEU A 118 -17.07 20.84 12.90
CA LEU A 118 -16.02 19.85 13.00
C LEU A 118 -14.90 20.34 13.90
N SER A 119 -14.36 19.43 14.70
CA SER A 119 -13.17 19.66 15.50
C SER A 119 -12.25 18.45 15.43
N CYS A 120 -10.97 18.72 15.25
CA CYS A 120 -9.90 17.74 15.33
C CYS A 120 -8.99 18.03 16.52
N GLY A 121 -8.41 16.99 17.08
CA GLY A 121 -7.37 17.11 18.09
C GLY A 121 -6.46 15.90 18.02
N SER A 122 -5.15 16.12 18.00
CA SER A 122 -4.16 15.05 18.09
C SER A 122 -3.04 15.41 19.04
N THR A 123 -2.62 14.43 19.83
CA THR A 123 -1.36 14.43 20.58
C THR A 123 -0.46 13.33 20.00
N SER A 124 0.70 13.07 20.60
CA SER A 124 1.57 11.97 20.17
C SER A 124 0.95 10.57 20.27
N THR A 125 -0.09 10.39 21.10
CA THR A 125 -0.71 9.07 21.33
C THR A 125 -2.21 9.05 21.13
N THR A 126 -2.85 10.21 20.99
CA THR A 126 -4.30 10.29 20.84
C THR A 126 -4.68 11.07 19.61
N ALA A 127 -5.71 10.62 18.90
CA ALA A 127 -6.32 11.38 17.82
C ALA A 127 -7.84 11.32 17.97
N ILE A 128 -8.50 12.45 17.75
CA ILE A 128 -9.94 12.60 17.78
C ILE A 128 -10.42 13.48 16.63
N ILE A 129 -11.49 13.05 15.98
CA ILE A 129 -12.31 13.86 15.09
C ILE A 129 -13.75 13.82 15.59
N ARG A 130 -14.39 14.98 15.68
CA ARG A 130 -15.76 15.13 16.17
C ARG A 130 -16.55 16.07 15.29
N ASN A 131 -17.77 15.66 14.95
CA ASN A 131 -18.85 16.52 14.52
C ASN A 131 -19.82 16.77 15.68
N SER A 132 -20.22 18.02 15.88
CA SER A 132 -21.12 18.46 16.95
C SER A 132 -22.60 18.29 16.64
N SER A 133 -23.00 18.25 15.36
CA SER A 133 -24.40 18.15 14.96
C SER A 133 -24.54 17.55 13.55
N PRO A 134 -24.90 16.26 13.42
CA PRO A 134 -25.18 15.31 14.50
C PRO A 134 -23.94 15.00 15.34
N ILE A 135 -24.14 14.53 16.57
CA ILE A 135 -23.02 14.09 17.41
C ILE A 135 -22.44 12.83 16.77
N GLN A 136 -21.28 12.99 16.16
CA GLN A 136 -20.47 11.91 15.62
C GLN A 136 -19.03 12.12 16.06
N PHE A 137 -18.35 11.07 16.50
CA PHE A 137 -16.92 11.18 16.72
C PHE A 137 -16.22 9.83 16.63
N ALA A 138 -14.96 9.90 16.20
CA ALA A 138 -14.01 8.81 16.21
C ALA A 138 -12.82 9.23 17.07
N SER A 139 -12.36 8.35 17.95
CA SER A 139 -11.17 8.59 18.77
C SER A 139 -10.35 7.33 18.94
N VAL A 140 -9.05 7.48 19.06
CA VAL A 140 -8.10 6.41 19.33
C VAL A 140 -7.05 6.88 20.32
N ASP A 141 -6.61 5.95 21.18
CA ASP A 141 -5.46 6.09 22.06
C ASP A 141 -4.49 4.92 21.80
N THR A 142 -3.35 5.22 21.17
CA THR A 142 -2.32 4.25 20.83
C THR A 142 -1.49 3.81 22.03
N SER A 143 -1.50 4.58 23.13
CA SER A 143 -0.80 4.19 24.37
C SER A 143 -1.57 3.12 25.14
N LEU A 144 -2.90 3.18 25.07
CA LEU A 144 -3.80 2.21 25.70
C LEU A 144 -4.32 1.15 24.72
N ASN A 145 -3.97 1.26 23.43
CA ASN A 145 -4.50 0.45 22.35
C ASN A 145 -6.02 0.32 22.42
N ASN A 146 -6.72 1.46 22.46
CA ASN A 146 -8.17 1.50 22.48
C ASN A 146 -8.71 2.51 21.47
N CYS A 147 -9.98 2.35 21.13
CA CYS A 147 -10.65 3.26 20.22
C CYS A 147 -12.16 3.28 20.45
N ARG A 148 -12.79 4.33 19.94
CA ARG A 148 -14.22 4.57 20.06
C ARG A 148 -14.77 5.20 18.80
N TYR A 149 -15.96 4.75 18.41
CA TYR A 149 -16.79 5.37 17.38
C TYR A 149 -18.18 5.63 17.96
N THR A 150 -18.75 6.78 17.67
CA THR A 150 -20.13 7.11 18.04
C THR A 150 -20.78 7.87 16.90
N ASP A 151 -21.99 7.46 16.55
CA ASP A 151 -22.85 8.13 15.57
C ASP A 151 -24.29 8.15 16.06
N THR A 152 -24.75 9.35 16.43
CA THR A 152 -26.11 9.57 16.91
C THR A 152 -27.14 9.80 15.80
N SER A 153 -26.69 9.97 14.55
CA SER A 153 -27.57 10.13 13.38
C SER A 153 -28.07 8.80 12.83
N ALA A 154 -27.34 7.72 13.06
CA ALA A 154 -27.74 6.37 12.68
C ALA A 154 -28.97 5.89 13.48
N SER A 155 -29.78 5.02 12.85
CA SER A 155 -30.91 4.35 13.47
C SER A 155 -30.81 2.84 13.27
N PRO A 156 -30.45 2.05 14.30
CA PRO A 156 -30.19 2.47 15.68
C PRO A 156 -28.90 3.29 15.80
N ARG A 157 -28.81 4.09 16.88
CA ARG A 157 -27.59 4.84 17.19
C ARG A 157 -26.42 3.88 17.34
N ILE A 158 -25.28 4.24 16.78
CA ILE A 158 -24.07 3.42 16.83
C ILE A 158 -23.17 3.98 17.92
N SER A 159 -22.72 3.12 18.83
CA SER A 159 -21.68 3.45 19.80
C SER A 159 -20.86 2.20 20.06
N ARG A 160 -19.61 2.20 19.62
CA ARG A 160 -18.68 1.08 19.78
C ARG A 160 -17.43 1.54 20.49
N ARG A 161 -16.91 0.70 21.37
CA ARG A 161 -15.62 0.87 22.03
C ARG A 161 -14.89 -0.46 21.95
N PHE A 162 -13.62 -0.39 21.56
CA PHE A 162 -12.73 -1.55 21.57
C PHE A 162 -11.55 -1.22 22.46
N ASP A 163 -11.25 -2.11 23.40
CA ASP A 163 -10.12 -2.01 24.31
C ASP A 163 -9.16 -3.17 24.00
N GLY A 164 -7.85 -2.93 24.08
CA GLY A 164 -6.83 -3.93 23.80
C GLY A 164 -6.78 -4.36 22.32
N ILE A 165 -7.01 -3.43 21.39
CA ILE A 165 -6.82 -3.69 19.96
C ILE A 165 -5.32 -3.91 19.67
N ASP A 166 -5.02 -4.54 18.54
CA ASP A 166 -3.63 -4.71 18.11
C ASP A 166 -2.93 -3.32 17.96
N PRO A 167 -1.68 -3.15 18.42
CA PRO A 167 -0.99 -1.87 18.34
C PRO A 167 -0.85 -1.30 16.92
N ALA A 168 -0.66 -2.16 15.90
CA ALA A 168 -0.61 -1.70 14.51
C ALA A 168 -2.01 -1.26 14.03
N ALA A 169 -3.07 -1.94 14.49
CA ALA A 169 -4.44 -1.51 14.24
C ALA A 169 -4.77 -0.16 14.92
N ALA A 170 -4.31 0.07 16.16
CA ALA A 170 -4.45 1.35 16.84
C ALA A 170 -3.72 2.47 16.08
N GLN A 171 -2.48 2.20 15.65
CA GLN A 171 -1.71 3.15 14.85
C GLN A 171 -2.39 3.46 13.51
N SER A 172 -3.01 2.46 12.86
CA SER A 172 -3.78 2.71 11.64
C SER A 172 -4.99 3.61 11.89
N CYS A 173 -5.79 3.35 12.92
CA CYS A 173 -6.89 4.22 13.31
C CYS A 173 -6.41 5.66 13.57
N TYR A 174 -5.25 5.82 14.21
CA TYR A 174 -4.64 7.12 14.46
C TYR A 174 -4.31 7.85 13.16
N THR A 175 -3.62 7.17 12.24
CA THR A 175 -3.27 7.72 10.92
C THR A 175 -4.52 8.10 10.12
N GLN A 176 -5.57 7.28 10.15
CA GLN A 176 -6.83 7.59 9.46
C GLN A 176 -7.48 8.88 9.99
N ILE A 177 -7.51 9.10 11.30
CA ILE A 177 -8.02 10.35 11.88
C ILE A 177 -7.13 11.52 11.45
N GLN A 178 -5.81 11.40 11.53
CA GLN A 178 -4.90 12.47 11.12
C GLN A 178 -5.08 12.84 9.64
N GLN A 179 -5.23 11.85 8.76
CA GLN A 179 -5.50 12.09 7.34
C GLN A 179 -6.83 12.78 7.11
N ALA A 180 -7.90 12.32 7.79
CA ALA A 180 -9.21 12.96 7.72
C ALA A 180 -9.18 14.42 8.19
N CYS A 181 -8.46 14.71 9.29
CA CYS A 181 -8.28 16.07 9.81
C CYS A 181 -7.44 16.94 8.86
N GLY A 182 -6.33 16.41 8.33
CA GLY A 182 -5.49 17.11 7.36
C GLY A 182 -6.24 17.47 6.07
N ALA A 183 -7.11 16.57 5.57
CA ALA A 183 -7.96 16.84 4.41
C ALA A 183 -8.99 17.95 4.66
N LEU A 184 -9.37 18.19 5.92
CA LEU A 184 -10.26 19.27 6.33
C LEU A 184 -9.52 20.59 6.62
N GLY A 185 -8.19 20.58 6.63
CA GLY A 185 -7.37 21.73 7.02
C GLY A 185 -7.47 22.08 8.52
N LEU A 186 -7.72 21.07 9.37
CA LEU A 186 -7.87 21.20 10.83
C LEU A 186 -6.69 20.63 11.61
#